data_AF-A0A2V8TTD0-F1
#
_entry.id   AF-A0A2V8TTD0-F1
#
_cell.length_a   1.000
_cell.length_b   1.000
_cell.length_c   1.000
_cell.angle_alpha   90.00
_cell.angle_beta   90.00
_cell.angle_gamma   90.00
#
_symmetry.space_group_name_H-M   'P 1'
#
loop_
_entity.id
_entity.type
_entity.pdbx_description
1 polymer ?
#
loop_
_entity_poly.entity_id
_entity_poly.type
_entity_poly.pdbx_seq_one_letter_code
_entity_poly.pdbx_strand_id
1 'polypeptide(L)'
;MANPYLRNSLTWAQKNVQPILAFILLAFQVWVPWTVSTFVTEDGPSHLYNATVAWNLLVHPSSDYAKVYAFNHHVVPNWGSTVVLGLIASIAGVTHAEQLFITLAITAGFCAFAYAIRAVAPAAQCWTPLTNFLLQSWFLWLGFYNFYLAMALCPLVVGYYIRHANAFTPKKTAVLGCGMTALFLTHLIPAALAGLAIVLIALWINIAAPWWLSAERPPLRITALRVAPVVLALMPMLILTGSFARSSREHINFKTAFTSALEQFPRHVFTTSSGQAGNQFLLYPAVLCMIVLAMITMRRAEWQTARGGLAISTVAAFLVYLSRHRLGR
;
A
#
# COMPACT_ATOMS: atom_id res chain seq x y z
N MET A 1 18.39 40.59 0.02
CA MET A 1 17.55 40.13 1.17
C MET A 1 16.11 40.06 0.69
N ALA A 2 15.51 38.88 0.60
CA ALA A 2 14.12 38.74 0.14
C ALA A 2 13.15 39.12 1.28
N ASN A 3 12.16 39.95 0.97
CA ASN A 3 11.18 40.51 1.90
C ASN A 3 10.36 39.39 2.60
N PRO A 4 10.39 39.29 3.95
CA PRO A 4 9.66 38.26 4.70
C PRO A 4 8.13 38.38 4.61
N TYR A 5 7.59 39.50 4.13
CA TYR A 5 6.15 39.70 3.95
C TYR A 5 5.55 39.05 2.69
N LEU A 6 6.37 38.56 1.75
CA LEU A 6 5.88 37.89 0.53
C LEU A 6 5.60 36.38 0.71
N ARG A 7 5.68 35.85 1.95
CA ARG A 7 5.69 34.40 2.18
C ARG A 7 4.34 33.72 2.34
N ASN A 8 3.20 34.39 2.11
CA ASN A 8 1.90 33.75 2.32
C ASN A 8 0.72 34.36 1.53
N SER A 9 0.92 34.70 0.25
CA SER A 9 -0.13 35.33 -0.58
C SER A 9 -1.16 34.36 -1.18
N LEU A 10 -1.21 33.10 -0.75
CA LEU A 10 -2.28 32.19 -1.20
C LEU A 10 -3.57 32.56 -0.48
N THR A 11 -4.60 32.86 -1.27
CA THR A 11 -5.97 33.09 -0.80
C THR A 11 -6.49 31.88 -0.02
N TRP A 12 -7.46 32.09 0.86
CA TRP A 12 -8.14 30.99 1.56
C TRP A 12 -8.66 29.94 0.58
N ALA A 13 -9.21 30.37 -0.57
CA ALA A 13 -9.66 29.48 -1.62
C ALA A 13 -8.52 28.57 -2.13
N GLN A 14 -7.36 29.14 -2.47
CA GLN A 14 -6.22 28.36 -2.97
C GLN A 14 -5.69 27.33 -1.96
N LYS A 15 -5.80 27.59 -0.65
CA LYS A 15 -5.38 26.64 0.40
C LYS A 15 -6.37 25.49 0.62
N ASN A 16 -7.66 25.71 0.34
CA ASN A 16 -8.74 24.80 0.73
C ASN A 16 -9.42 24.08 -0.44
N VAL A 17 -9.26 24.53 -1.69
CA VAL A 17 -9.88 23.88 -2.86
C VAL A 17 -9.50 22.40 -2.97
N GLN A 18 -8.21 22.05 -2.80
CA GLN A 18 -7.77 20.66 -2.89
C GLN A 18 -8.40 19.76 -1.80
N PRO A 19 -8.34 20.11 -0.50
CA PRO A 19 -9.05 19.35 0.55
C PRO A 19 -10.55 19.23 0.30
N ILE A 20 -11.23 20.34 -0.01
CA ILE A 20 -12.68 20.34 -0.22
C ILE A 20 -13.03 19.36 -1.34
N LEU A 21 -12.32 19.44 -2.48
CA LEU A 21 -12.53 18.52 -3.59
C LEU A 21 -12.22 17.07 -3.19
N ALA A 22 -11.15 16.83 -2.45
CA ALA A 22 -10.79 15.48 -1.99
C ALA A 22 -11.86 14.86 -1.08
N PHE A 23 -12.45 15.64 -0.17
CA PHE A 23 -13.53 15.18 0.71
C PHE A 23 -14.87 15.01 -0.02
N ILE A 24 -15.20 15.89 -0.97
CA ILE A 24 -16.38 15.71 -1.84
C ILE A 24 -16.24 14.41 -2.65
N LEU A 25 -15.07 14.18 -3.26
CA LEU A 25 -14.79 12.95 -4.00
C LEU A 25 -14.83 11.72 -3.09
N LEU A 26 -14.27 11.81 -1.88
CA LEU A 26 -14.35 10.71 -0.91
C LEU A 26 -15.80 10.38 -0.57
N ALA A 27 -16.59 11.41 -0.24
CA ALA A 27 -18.02 11.25 0.09
C ALA A 27 -18.78 10.60 -1.07
N PHE A 28 -18.53 11.04 -2.31
CA PHE A 28 -19.11 10.42 -3.50
C PHE A 28 -18.68 8.96 -3.66
N GLN A 29 -17.38 8.66 -3.54
CA GLN A 29 -16.82 7.32 -3.69
C GLN A 29 -17.38 6.33 -2.68
N VAL A 30 -17.54 6.73 -1.42
CA VAL A 30 -18.13 5.86 -0.39
C VAL A 30 -19.65 5.79 -0.47
N TRP A 31 -20.31 6.77 -1.10
CA TRP A 31 -21.76 6.76 -1.31
C TRP A 31 -22.19 5.83 -2.44
N VAL A 32 -21.43 5.74 -3.53
CA VAL A 32 -21.77 4.94 -4.72
C VAL A 32 -22.20 3.50 -4.39
N PRO A 33 -21.49 2.72 -3.54
CA PRO A 33 -21.92 1.36 -3.22
C PRO A 33 -23.32 1.26 -2.59
N TRP A 34 -23.77 2.32 -1.91
CA TRP A 34 -25.07 2.37 -1.23
C TRP A 34 -26.22 2.84 -2.14
N THR A 35 -25.95 3.17 -3.40
CA THR A 35 -26.99 3.56 -4.37
C THR A 35 -27.78 2.38 -4.93
N VAL A 36 -27.32 1.15 -4.67
CA VAL A 36 -27.96 -0.09 -5.09
C VAL A 36 -28.28 -0.95 -3.86
N SER A 37 -29.33 -1.77 -3.95
CA SER A 37 -29.76 -2.63 -2.84
C SER A 37 -28.75 -3.75 -2.53
N THR A 38 -28.15 -4.32 -3.57
CA THR A 38 -27.13 -5.36 -3.45
C THR A 38 -25.94 -4.96 -4.31
N PHE A 39 -24.92 -4.40 -3.67
CA PHE A 39 -23.67 -4.07 -4.33
C PHE A 39 -22.80 -5.32 -4.43
N VAL A 40 -22.27 -5.59 -5.62
CA VAL A 40 -21.35 -6.70 -5.87
C VAL A 40 -20.18 -6.24 -6.74
N THR A 41 -19.00 -6.71 -6.42
CA THR A 41 -17.85 -6.73 -7.34
C THR A 41 -17.73 -8.09 -8.00
N GLU A 42 -16.82 -8.27 -8.97
CA GLU A 42 -16.68 -9.54 -9.70
C GLU A 42 -16.43 -10.75 -8.77
N ASP A 43 -15.35 -10.73 -7.98
CA ASP A 43 -15.01 -11.80 -7.02
C ASP A 43 -15.57 -11.57 -5.61
N GLY A 44 -16.25 -10.46 -5.40
CA GLY A 44 -16.72 -10.01 -4.08
C GLY A 44 -17.63 -11.02 -3.37
N PRO A 45 -18.65 -11.56 -4.06
CA PRO A 45 -19.52 -12.60 -3.49
C PRO A 45 -18.78 -13.86 -3.06
N SER A 46 -17.72 -14.26 -3.77
CA SER A 46 -16.89 -15.43 -3.40
C SER A 46 -16.13 -15.18 -2.10
N HIS A 47 -15.57 -13.98 -1.94
CA HIS A 47 -14.91 -13.57 -0.69
C HIS A 47 -15.89 -13.49 0.48
N LEU A 48 -17.06 -12.90 0.28
CA LEU A 48 -18.09 -12.81 1.30
C LEU A 48 -18.64 -14.18 1.71
N TYR A 49 -18.85 -15.09 0.74
CA TYR A 49 -19.22 -16.47 1.00
C TYR A 49 -18.20 -17.16 1.92
N ASN A 50 -16.93 -17.16 1.52
CA ASN A 50 -15.86 -17.78 2.30
C ASN A 50 -15.72 -17.16 3.69
N ALA A 51 -15.86 -15.84 3.81
CA ALA A 51 -15.84 -15.13 5.08
C ALA A 51 -17.00 -15.53 5.99
N THR A 52 -18.20 -15.68 5.43
CA THR A 52 -19.40 -16.09 6.18
C THR A 52 -19.29 -17.53 6.67
N VAL A 53 -18.80 -18.45 5.83
CA VAL A 53 -18.52 -19.84 6.21
C VAL A 53 -17.48 -19.88 7.32
N ALA A 54 -16.33 -19.22 7.12
CA ALA A 54 -15.24 -19.21 8.10
C ALA A 54 -15.69 -18.64 9.46
N TRP A 55 -16.45 -17.54 9.45
CA TRP A 55 -17.00 -16.95 10.66
C TRP A 55 -17.96 -17.90 11.39
N ASN A 56 -18.85 -18.57 10.67
CA ASN A 56 -19.77 -19.53 11.26
C ASN A 56 -19.06 -20.76 11.81
N LEU A 57 -18.03 -21.29 11.15
CA LEU A 57 -17.23 -22.38 11.70
C LEU A 57 -16.52 -21.99 13.00
N LEU A 58 -16.10 -20.72 13.13
CA LEU A 58 -15.43 -20.22 14.33
C LEU A 58 -16.38 -19.93 15.49
N VAL A 59 -17.53 -19.32 15.21
CA VAL A 59 -18.45 -18.80 16.25
C VAL A 59 -19.65 -19.72 16.49
N HIS A 60 -20.06 -20.49 15.48
CA HIS A 60 -21.18 -21.43 15.53
C HIS A 60 -20.74 -22.83 15.08
N PRO A 61 -19.93 -23.54 15.87
CA PRO A 61 -19.35 -24.83 15.48
C PRO A 61 -20.38 -25.94 15.23
N SER A 62 -21.65 -25.75 15.63
CA SER A 62 -22.78 -26.64 15.32
C SER A 62 -23.60 -26.20 14.09
N SER A 63 -23.16 -25.20 13.34
CA SER A 63 -23.84 -24.72 12.14
C SER A 63 -23.86 -25.78 11.03
N ASP A 64 -24.79 -25.65 10.08
CA ASP A 64 -24.85 -26.55 8.93
C ASP A 64 -23.57 -26.54 8.09
N TYR A 65 -22.81 -25.43 8.12
CA TYR A 65 -21.50 -25.37 7.48
C TYR A 65 -20.50 -26.39 8.05
N ALA A 66 -20.56 -26.68 9.35
CA ALA A 66 -19.66 -27.66 9.99
C ALA A 66 -19.90 -29.11 9.52
N LYS A 67 -21.03 -29.38 8.84
CA LYS A 67 -21.33 -30.68 8.23
C LYS A 67 -20.57 -30.91 6.92
N VAL A 68 -20.11 -29.85 6.27
CA VAL A 68 -19.52 -29.88 4.92
C VAL A 68 -18.15 -29.21 4.83
N TYR A 69 -17.82 -28.31 5.74
CA TYR A 69 -16.55 -27.57 5.77
C TYR A 69 -15.79 -27.78 7.08
N ALA A 70 -14.46 -27.70 6.99
CA ALA A 70 -13.56 -27.65 8.13
C ALA A 70 -12.71 -26.38 8.07
N PHE A 71 -12.32 -25.86 9.23
CA PHE A 71 -11.50 -24.66 9.30
C PHE A 71 -10.04 -24.97 8.91
N ASN A 72 -9.46 -24.16 8.02
CA ASN A 72 -8.06 -24.29 7.65
C ASN A 72 -7.17 -23.55 8.66
N HIS A 73 -6.43 -24.30 9.48
CA HIS A 73 -5.53 -23.74 10.50
C HIS A 73 -4.17 -23.30 9.97
N HIS A 74 -3.88 -23.47 8.67
CA HIS A 74 -2.62 -23.02 8.08
C HIS A 74 -2.58 -21.49 8.00
N VAL A 75 -1.52 -20.89 8.56
CA VAL A 75 -1.26 -19.45 8.46
C VAL A 75 -0.73 -19.13 7.06
N VAL A 76 -1.65 -18.76 6.18
CA VAL A 76 -1.38 -18.34 4.80
C VAL A 76 -1.75 -16.86 4.63
N PRO A 77 -1.22 -16.15 3.62
CA PRO A 77 -1.74 -14.81 3.28
C PRO A 77 -3.23 -14.89 2.90
N ASN A 78 -3.87 -13.73 2.70
CA ASN A 78 -5.27 -13.59 2.27
C ASN A 78 -6.34 -13.84 3.35
N TRP A 79 -5.98 -13.75 4.62
CA TRP A 79 -6.91 -13.81 5.75
C TRP A 79 -7.60 -12.47 6.04
N GLY A 80 -6.94 -11.35 5.70
CA GLY A 80 -7.38 -10.01 6.11
C GLY A 80 -8.83 -9.70 5.71
N SER A 81 -9.17 -9.83 4.43
CA SER A 81 -10.53 -9.57 3.96
C SER A 81 -11.54 -10.58 4.51
N THR A 82 -11.16 -11.85 4.69
CA THR A 82 -12.01 -12.91 5.27
C THR A 82 -12.43 -12.56 6.70
N VAL A 83 -11.48 -12.13 7.54
CA VAL A 83 -11.76 -11.73 8.92
C VAL A 83 -12.64 -10.48 8.95
N VAL A 84 -12.30 -9.47 8.16
CA VAL A 84 -13.03 -8.19 8.14
C VAL A 84 -14.45 -8.36 7.60
N LEU A 85 -14.63 -9.08 6.48
CA LEU A 85 -15.94 -9.36 5.90
C LEU A 85 -16.79 -10.24 6.81
N GLY A 86 -16.21 -11.24 7.48
CA GLY A 86 -16.94 -12.11 8.41
C GLY A 86 -17.51 -11.31 9.58
N LEU A 87 -16.68 -10.45 10.18
CA LEU A 87 -17.11 -9.52 11.23
C LEU A 87 -18.20 -8.56 10.73
N ILE A 88 -17.97 -7.92 9.58
CA ILE A 88 -18.94 -6.99 8.97
C ILE A 88 -20.27 -7.70 8.70
N ALA A 89 -20.25 -8.89 8.09
CA ALA A 89 -21.45 -9.66 7.77
C ALA A 89 -22.25 -10.04 9.02
N SER A 90 -21.57 -10.32 10.14
CA SER A 90 -22.23 -10.59 11.42
C SER A 90 -22.93 -9.37 12.04
N ILE A 91 -22.53 -8.15 11.68
CA ILE A 91 -23.07 -6.90 12.24
C ILE A 91 -24.08 -6.25 11.30
N ALA A 92 -23.73 -6.12 10.02
CA ALA A 92 -24.51 -5.41 9.00
C ALA A 92 -25.38 -6.34 8.13
N GLY A 93 -25.25 -7.65 8.32
CA GLY A 93 -25.83 -8.68 7.45
C GLY A 93 -25.03 -8.87 6.17
N VAL A 94 -25.19 -10.04 5.56
CA VAL A 94 -24.51 -10.43 4.30
C VAL A 94 -24.85 -9.44 3.18
N THR A 95 -26.08 -8.95 3.10
CA THR A 95 -26.55 -8.01 2.07
C THR A 95 -25.74 -6.72 2.00
N HIS A 96 -25.33 -6.16 3.14
CA HIS A 96 -24.61 -4.89 3.20
C HIS A 96 -23.11 -5.03 3.44
N ALA A 97 -22.61 -6.27 3.47
CA ALA A 97 -21.24 -6.53 3.91
C ALA A 97 -20.19 -5.93 2.96
N GLU A 98 -20.38 -6.08 1.65
CA GLU A 98 -19.47 -5.52 0.64
C GLU A 98 -19.52 -4.00 0.62
N GLN A 99 -20.71 -3.40 0.75
CA GLN A 99 -20.88 -1.93 0.80
C GLN A 99 -20.10 -1.32 1.97
N LEU A 100 -20.25 -1.92 3.16
CA LEU A 100 -19.53 -1.47 4.34
C LEU A 100 -18.02 -1.76 4.23
N PHE A 101 -17.62 -2.92 3.71
CA PHE A 101 -16.20 -3.25 3.50
C PHE A 101 -15.50 -2.22 2.61
N ILE A 102 -16.09 -1.90 1.45
CA ILE A 102 -15.51 -0.95 0.49
C ILE A 102 -15.47 0.46 1.09
N THR A 103 -16.54 0.87 1.78
CA THR A 103 -16.59 2.15 2.49
C THR A 103 -15.40 2.28 3.46
N LEU A 104 -15.17 1.24 4.27
CA LEU A 104 -14.07 1.20 5.23
C LEU A 104 -12.71 1.14 4.54
N ALA A 105 -12.55 0.33 3.49
CA ALA A 105 -11.29 0.17 2.77
C ALA A 105 -10.86 1.46 2.05
N ILE A 106 -11.78 2.14 1.35
CA ILE A 106 -11.53 3.45 0.71
C ILE A 106 -11.16 4.49 1.77
N THR A 107 -11.94 4.58 2.85
CA THR A 107 -11.69 5.58 3.91
C THR A 107 -10.36 5.32 4.61
N ALA A 108 -10.04 4.07 4.93
CA ALA A 108 -8.77 3.68 5.53
C ALA A 108 -7.60 3.99 4.59
N GLY A 109 -7.73 3.71 3.30
CA GLY A 109 -6.74 4.06 2.28
C GLY A 109 -6.53 5.57 2.18
N PHE A 110 -7.59 6.36 2.17
CA PHE A 110 -7.53 7.82 2.12
C PHE A 110 -6.72 8.39 3.30
N CYS A 111 -7.01 7.90 4.51
CA CYS A 111 -6.27 8.24 5.72
C CYS A 111 -4.82 7.73 5.70
N ALA A 112 -4.56 6.54 5.17
CA ALA A 112 -3.22 5.95 5.05
C ALA A 112 -2.31 6.78 4.14
N PHE A 113 -2.81 7.20 2.97
CA PHE A 113 -2.09 8.11 2.08
C PHE A 113 -1.85 9.48 2.72
N ALA A 114 -2.86 10.06 3.37
CA ALA A 114 -2.70 11.33 4.07
C ALA A 114 -1.62 11.25 5.16
N TYR A 115 -1.59 10.14 5.92
CA TYR A 115 -0.56 9.87 6.92
C TYR A 115 0.83 9.80 6.28
N ALA A 116 0.97 9.07 5.17
CA ALA A 116 2.22 8.90 4.43
C ALA A 116 2.73 10.23 3.86
N ILE A 117 1.86 11.02 3.24
CA ILE A 117 2.20 12.35 2.71
C ILE A 117 2.73 13.24 3.84
N ARG A 118 2.07 13.26 5.01
CA ARG A 118 2.55 14.04 6.17
C ARG A 118 3.85 13.50 6.75
N ALA A 119 4.11 12.19 6.65
CA ALA A 119 5.37 11.61 7.10
C ALA A 119 6.54 12.06 6.22
N VAL A 120 6.33 12.11 4.90
CA VAL A 120 7.33 12.55 3.92
C VAL A 120 7.47 14.08 3.90
N ALA A 121 6.36 14.79 4.02
CA ALA A 121 6.25 16.23 3.91
C ALA A 121 5.28 16.81 4.95
N PRO A 122 5.75 17.08 6.18
CA PRO A 122 4.90 17.54 7.27
C PRO A 122 4.11 18.84 6.98
N ALA A 123 4.69 19.72 6.15
CA ALA A 123 4.07 20.99 5.75
C ALA A 123 3.19 20.89 4.50
N ALA A 124 3.16 19.74 3.80
CA ALA A 124 2.36 19.59 2.59
C ALA A 124 0.86 19.42 2.91
N GLN A 125 0.00 19.87 1.99
CA GLN A 125 -1.40 19.51 2.01
C GLN A 125 -1.53 18.01 1.71
N CYS A 126 -2.09 17.25 2.65
CA CYS A 126 -2.18 15.79 2.54
C CYS A 126 -3.50 15.31 1.95
N TRP A 127 -4.51 16.18 1.89
CA TRP A 127 -5.81 15.89 1.31
C TRP A 127 -5.80 16.31 -0.15
N THR A 128 -5.69 15.34 -1.05
CA THR A 128 -5.55 15.58 -2.48
C THR A 128 -6.49 14.68 -3.29
N PRO A 129 -7.15 15.20 -4.34
CA PRO A 129 -7.91 14.40 -5.30
C PRO A 129 -7.10 13.26 -5.94
N LEU A 130 -5.76 13.38 -5.96
CA LEU A 130 -4.89 12.30 -6.45
C LEU A 130 -5.05 11.03 -5.59
N THR A 131 -5.24 11.16 -4.28
CA THR A 131 -5.49 10.00 -3.41
C THR A 131 -6.82 9.34 -3.77
N ASN A 132 -7.86 10.13 -4.04
CA ASN A 132 -9.15 9.60 -4.51
C ASN A 132 -8.99 8.82 -5.81
N PHE A 133 -8.21 9.32 -6.77
CA PHE A 133 -7.91 8.60 -8.02
C PHE A 133 -7.17 7.28 -7.76
N LEU A 134 -6.12 7.30 -6.93
CA LEU A 134 -5.32 6.11 -6.63
C LEU A 134 -6.12 4.98 -5.94
N LEU A 135 -7.15 5.34 -5.17
CA LEU A 135 -8.03 4.37 -4.51
C LEU A 135 -9.08 3.78 -5.47
N GLN A 136 -9.36 4.41 -6.60
CA GLN A 136 -10.28 3.88 -7.62
C GLN A 136 -9.53 2.99 -8.62
N SER A 137 -8.96 1.91 -8.09
CA SER A 137 -8.24 0.93 -8.90
C SER A 137 -9.17 -0.14 -9.45
N TRP A 138 -8.79 -0.71 -10.60
CA TRP A 138 -9.42 -1.90 -11.19
C TRP A 138 -9.56 -3.06 -10.20
N PHE A 139 -8.58 -3.25 -9.30
CA PHE A 139 -8.60 -4.32 -8.29
C PHE A 139 -9.73 -4.18 -7.26
N LEU A 140 -10.19 -2.96 -6.99
CA LEU A 140 -11.37 -2.75 -6.16
C LEU A 140 -12.59 -3.36 -6.84
N TRP A 141 -12.79 -3.02 -8.12
CA TRP A 141 -13.97 -3.41 -8.90
C TRP A 141 -13.98 -4.88 -9.31
N LEU A 142 -12.81 -5.49 -9.46
CA LEU A 142 -12.69 -6.95 -9.58
C LEU A 142 -12.99 -7.70 -8.26
N GLY A 143 -13.03 -7.02 -7.11
CA GLY A 143 -13.23 -7.71 -5.84
C GLY A 143 -11.98 -8.38 -5.28
N PHE A 144 -10.77 -7.98 -5.70
CA PHE A 144 -9.50 -8.48 -5.15
C PHE A 144 -9.24 -7.87 -3.76
N TYR A 145 -10.15 -8.11 -2.81
CA TYR A 145 -10.27 -7.39 -1.55
C TYR A 145 -9.04 -7.47 -0.67
N ASN A 146 -8.39 -8.64 -0.59
CA ASN A 146 -7.13 -8.80 0.13
C ASN A 146 -6.01 -7.94 -0.47
N PHE A 147 -5.81 -8.02 -1.79
CA PHE A 147 -4.78 -7.23 -2.46
C PHE A 147 -5.08 -5.72 -2.34
N TYR A 148 -6.31 -5.32 -2.63
CA TYR A 148 -6.74 -3.93 -2.57
C TYR A 148 -6.57 -3.32 -1.16
N LEU A 149 -7.09 -4.00 -0.12
CA LEU A 149 -6.98 -3.54 1.27
C LEU A 149 -5.51 -3.41 1.70
N ALA A 150 -4.68 -4.41 1.38
CA ALA A 150 -3.26 -4.37 1.70
C ALA A 150 -2.52 -3.25 0.95
N MET A 151 -2.85 -2.99 -0.32
CA MET A 151 -2.31 -1.86 -1.07
C MET A 151 -2.77 -0.51 -0.50
N ALA A 152 -4.02 -0.39 -0.08
CA ALA A 152 -4.56 0.81 0.55
C ALA A 152 -3.88 1.13 1.89
N LEU A 153 -3.54 0.10 2.68
CA LEU A 153 -2.85 0.24 3.96
C LEU A 153 -1.31 0.31 3.86
N CYS A 154 -0.72 -0.09 2.73
CA CYS A 154 0.72 -0.06 2.51
C CYS A 154 1.36 1.33 2.79
N PRO A 155 0.81 2.45 2.29
CA PRO A 155 1.31 3.79 2.61
C PRO A 155 1.35 4.10 4.11
N LEU A 156 0.40 3.60 4.90
CA LEU A 156 0.37 3.81 6.35
C LEU A 156 1.61 3.21 7.01
N VAL A 157 1.95 1.96 6.66
CA VAL A 157 3.09 1.24 7.25
C VAL A 157 4.42 1.86 6.84
N VAL A 158 4.57 2.22 5.55
CA VAL A 158 5.76 2.92 5.04
C VAL A 158 5.87 4.31 5.68
N GLY A 159 4.78 5.07 5.72
CA GLY A 159 4.72 6.37 6.36
C GLY A 159 5.05 6.31 7.85
N TYR A 160 4.59 5.27 8.55
CA TYR A 160 4.87 5.07 9.98
C TYR A 160 6.37 4.91 10.22
N TYR A 161 7.04 4.10 9.38
CA TYR A 161 8.49 3.99 9.42
C TYR A 161 9.17 5.35 9.19
N ILE A 162 8.80 6.06 8.11
CA ILE A 162 9.40 7.36 7.76
C ILE A 162 9.28 8.37 8.90
N ARG A 163 8.10 8.47 9.53
CA ARG A 163 7.84 9.41 10.63
C ARG A 163 8.69 9.13 11.87
N HIS A 164 9.12 7.88 12.05
CA HIS A 164 9.82 7.43 13.24
C HIS A 164 11.27 7.02 13.00
N ALA A 165 11.77 7.11 11.76
CA ALA A 165 13.08 6.62 11.35
C ALA A 165 14.25 7.17 12.18
N ASN A 166 14.14 8.40 12.71
CA ASN A 166 15.18 9.02 13.53
C ASN A 166 15.20 8.57 15.00
N ALA A 167 14.15 7.89 15.49
CA ALA A 167 14.01 7.52 16.90
C ALA A 167 13.18 6.23 17.07
N PHE A 168 13.73 5.09 16.67
CA PHE A 168 13.10 3.78 16.85
C PHE A 168 13.28 3.28 18.28
N THR A 169 12.17 3.09 18.98
CA THR A 169 12.10 2.46 20.30
C THR A 169 11.56 1.03 20.15
N PRO A 170 11.73 0.13 21.13
CA PRO A 170 11.16 -1.22 21.07
C PRO A 170 9.64 -1.22 20.80
N LYS A 171 8.90 -0.27 21.38
CA LYS A 171 7.47 -0.08 21.09
C LYS A 171 7.23 0.22 19.61
N LYS A 172 8.01 1.13 19.02
CA LYS A 172 7.87 1.49 17.60
C LYS A 172 8.25 0.34 16.67
N THR A 173 9.27 -0.44 17.04
CA THR A 173 9.64 -1.70 16.38
C THR A 173 8.50 -2.69 16.39
N ALA A 174 7.87 -2.92 17.54
CA ALA A 174 6.74 -3.83 17.68
C ALA A 174 5.55 -3.38 16.81
N VAL A 175 5.19 -2.10 16.85
CA VAL A 175 4.10 -1.55 16.02
C VAL A 175 4.40 -1.71 14.52
N LEU A 176 5.64 -1.45 14.09
CA LEU A 176 6.04 -1.68 12.70
C LEU A 176 5.93 -3.17 12.33
N GLY A 177 6.39 -4.06 13.20
CA GLY A 177 6.27 -5.51 13.00
C GLY A 177 4.83 -5.98 12.90
N CYS A 178 3.95 -5.49 13.78
CA CYS A 178 2.51 -5.76 13.68
C CYS A 178 1.94 -5.28 12.33
N GLY A 179 2.32 -4.07 11.87
CA GLY A 179 1.89 -3.55 10.58
C GLY A 179 2.36 -4.42 9.41
N MET A 180 3.62 -4.88 9.43
CA MET A 180 4.17 -5.76 8.39
C MET A 180 3.54 -7.15 8.40
N THR A 181 3.28 -7.72 9.58
CA THR A 181 2.53 -8.98 9.73
C THR A 181 1.09 -8.83 9.25
N ALA A 182 0.41 -7.73 9.61
CA ALA A 182 -0.95 -7.46 9.14
C ALA A 182 -1.01 -7.33 7.61
N LEU A 183 -0.03 -6.64 7.00
CA LEU A 183 0.09 -6.61 5.55
C LEU A 183 0.29 -8.02 4.97
N PHE A 184 1.16 -8.85 5.54
CA PHE A 184 1.35 -10.24 5.08
C PHE A 184 0.05 -11.06 5.15
N LEU A 185 -0.63 -11.02 6.30
CA LEU A 185 -1.88 -11.75 6.52
C LEU A 185 -2.99 -11.25 5.60
N THR A 186 -2.94 -9.98 5.19
CA THR A 186 -3.86 -9.44 4.20
C THR A 186 -3.45 -9.85 2.79
N HIS A 187 -2.23 -9.54 2.34
CA HIS A 187 -1.69 -9.99 1.06
C HIS A 187 -0.15 -9.89 0.99
N LEU A 188 0.52 -10.91 0.43
CA LEU A 188 1.98 -10.99 0.39
C LEU A 188 2.64 -9.89 -0.47
N ILE A 189 2.10 -9.59 -1.66
CA ILE A 189 2.70 -8.61 -2.59
C ILE A 189 2.84 -7.21 -1.96
N PRO A 190 1.79 -6.58 -1.39
CA PRO A 190 1.92 -5.27 -0.74
C PRO A 190 2.84 -5.31 0.48
N ALA A 191 2.87 -6.41 1.23
CA ALA A 191 3.82 -6.60 2.33
C ALA A 191 5.28 -6.60 1.82
N ALA A 192 5.57 -7.27 0.71
CA ALA A 192 6.88 -7.29 0.08
C ALA A 192 7.27 -5.90 -0.43
N LEU A 193 6.35 -5.15 -1.06
CA LEU A 193 6.58 -3.78 -1.51
C LEU A 193 6.88 -2.83 -0.33
N ALA A 194 6.09 -2.91 0.75
CA ALA A 194 6.35 -2.14 1.96
C ALA A 194 7.71 -2.48 2.58
N GLY A 195 8.03 -3.78 2.66
CA GLY A 195 9.33 -4.26 3.16
C GLY A 195 10.50 -3.75 2.34
N LEU A 196 10.41 -3.83 1.01
CA LEU A 196 11.41 -3.29 0.09
C LEU A 196 11.60 -1.78 0.31
N ALA A 197 10.50 -1.01 0.36
CA ALA A 197 10.56 0.42 0.58
C ALA A 197 11.23 0.77 1.92
N ILE A 198 10.80 0.12 3.00
CA ILE A 198 11.35 0.35 4.35
C ILE A 198 12.83 0.01 4.41
N VAL A 199 13.26 -1.14 3.87
CA VAL A 199 14.67 -1.54 3.84
C VAL A 199 15.49 -0.52 3.05
N LEU A 200 15.06 -0.13 1.85
CA LEU A 200 15.81 0.80 1.03
C LEU A 200 15.88 2.20 1.65
N ILE A 201 14.79 2.68 2.25
CA ILE A 201 14.82 3.94 3.00
C ILE A 201 15.78 3.84 4.19
N ALA A 202 15.75 2.73 4.94
CA ALA A 202 16.63 2.52 6.10
C ALA A 202 18.11 2.48 5.70
N LEU A 203 18.45 1.75 4.64
CA LEU A 203 19.82 1.67 4.12
C LEU A 203 20.25 3.03 3.55
N TRP A 204 19.36 3.74 2.88
CA TRP A 204 19.66 5.06 2.33
C TRP A 204 20.03 6.06 3.42
N ILE A 205 19.15 6.27 4.41
CA ILE A 205 19.35 7.30 5.43
C ILE A 205 20.49 6.98 6.40
N ASN A 206 20.78 5.68 6.63
CA ASN A 206 21.78 5.27 7.62
C ASN A 206 23.15 4.89 7.02
N ILE A 207 23.23 4.63 5.71
CA ILE A 207 24.44 4.16 5.05
C ILE A 207 24.75 5.03 3.82
N ALA A 208 23.93 4.93 2.77
CA ALA A 208 24.28 5.49 1.47
C ALA A 208 24.38 7.02 1.46
N ALA A 209 23.38 7.72 2.02
CA ALA A 209 23.38 9.18 2.06
C ALA A 209 24.49 9.77 2.97
N PRO A 210 24.75 9.23 4.17
CA PRO A 210 25.93 9.63 4.95
C PRO A 210 27.25 9.42 4.20
N TRP A 211 27.38 8.34 3.43
CA TRP A 211 28.63 8.02 2.73
C TRP A 211 28.87 8.86 1.48
N TRP A 212 27.81 9.22 0.75
CA TRP A 212 27.92 9.93 -0.52
C TRP A 212 27.64 11.43 -0.43
N LEU A 213 26.82 11.85 0.52
CA LEU A 213 26.30 13.22 0.55
C LEU A 213 26.75 14.01 1.78
N SER A 214 27.26 13.35 2.82
CA SER A 214 27.64 13.98 4.10
C SER A 214 29.15 13.93 4.32
N ALA A 215 29.69 14.94 5.00
CA ALA A 215 31.11 14.98 5.37
C ALA A 215 31.42 14.01 6.53
N GLU A 216 30.44 13.72 7.38
CA GLU A 216 30.57 12.87 8.54
C GLU A 216 29.95 11.49 8.33
N ARG A 217 30.70 10.46 8.70
CA ARG A 217 30.27 9.07 8.62
C ARG A 217 29.92 8.57 10.03
N PRO A 218 28.71 8.03 10.26
CA PRO A 218 28.39 7.44 11.53
C PRO A 218 29.28 6.20 11.76
N PRO A 219 29.81 6.00 12.99
CA PRO A 219 30.46 4.75 13.36
C PRO A 219 29.55 3.54 13.12
N LEU A 220 30.14 2.40 12.73
CA LEU A 220 29.41 1.17 12.42
C LEU A 220 28.42 0.77 13.52
N ARG A 221 28.79 0.95 14.79
CA ARG A 221 27.92 0.69 15.94
C ARG A 221 26.63 1.51 15.91
N ILE A 222 26.71 2.79 15.57
CA ILE A 222 25.53 3.68 15.49
C ILE A 222 24.65 3.27 14.31
N THR A 223 25.26 2.98 13.17
CA THR A 223 24.53 2.46 11.99
C THR A 223 23.80 1.16 12.31
N ALA A 224 24.48 0.20 12.97
CA ALA A 224 23.89 -1.07 13.37
C ALA A 224 22.70 -0.87 14.32
N LEU A 225 22.81 0.01 15.32
CA LEU A 225 21.73 0.34 16.24
C LEU A 225 20.52 0.99 15.56
N ARG A 226 20.70 1.67 14.43
CA ARG A 226 19.61 2.28 13.65
C ARG A 226 18.94 1.31 12.68
N VAL A 227 19.67 0.33 12.15
CA VAL A 227 19.15 -0.65 11.17
C VAL A 227 18.58 -1.90 11.84
N ALA A 228 19.16 -2.36 12.97
CA ALA A 228 18.71 -3.57 13.66
C ALA A 228 17.21 -3.56 14.03
N PRO A 229 16.61 -2.45 14.53
CA PRO A 229 15.18 -2.39 14.78
C PRO A 229 14.32 -2.64 13.54
N VAL A 230 14.78 -2.22 12.36
CA VAL A 230 14.06 -2.46 11.10
C VAL A 230 14.08 -3.95 10.75
N VAL A 231 15.25 -4.59 10.86
CA VAL A 231 15.38 -6.04 10.64
C VAL A 231 14.46 -6.80 11.60
N LEU A 232 14.49 -6.46 12.89
CA LEU A 232 13.63 -7.07 13.91
C LEU A 232 12.13 -6.87 13.62
N ALA A 233 11.72 -5.69 13.14
CA ALA A 233 10.33 -5.44 12.76
C ALA A 233 9.90 -6.29 11.54
N LEU A 234 10.80 -6.55 10.59
CA LEU A 234 10.49 -7.36 9.40
C LEU A 234 10.50 -8.87 9.69
N MET A 235 11.17 -9.31 10.75
CA MET A 235 11.36 -10.73 11.05
C MET A 235 10.06 -11.55 11.07
N PRO A 236 8.96 -11.14 11.74
CA PRO A 236 7.74 -11.94 11.75
C PRO A 236 7.16 -12.15 10.34
N MET A 237 7.12 -11.11 9.52
CA MET A 237 6.66 -11.21 8.13
C MET A 237 7.56 -12.13 7.29
N LEU A 238 8.89 -12.05 7.47
CA LEU A 238 9.84 -12.90 6.76
C LEU A 238 9.73 -14.37 7.16
N ILE A 239 9.52 -14.67 8.45
CA ILE A 239 9.30 -16.03 8.96
C ILE A 239 8.02 -16.61 8.34
N LEU A 240 6.92 -15.85 8.36
CA LEU A 240 5.66 -16.28 7.77
C LEU A 240 5.76 -16.48 6.26
N THR A 241 6.46 -15.59 5.56
CA THR A 241 6.72 -15.73 4.12
C THR A 241 7.54 -16.98 3.82
N GLY A 242 8.58 -17.27 4.60
CA GLY A 242 9.38 -18.48 4.45
C GLY A 242 8.58 -19.76 4.75
N SER A 243 7.71 -19.73 5.75
CA SER A 243 6.79 -20.83 6.06
C SER A 243 5.81 -21.08 4.92
N PHE A 244 5.18 -20.02 4.41
CA PHE A 244 4.27 -20.09 3.26
C PHE A 244 4.98 -20.64 2.01
N ALA A 245 6.15 -20.10 1.67
CA ALA A 245 6.93 -20.55 0.51
C ALA A 245 7.31 -22.03 0.57
N ARG A 246 7.60 -22.57 1.77
CA ARG A 246 7.87 -24.01 1.96
C ARG A 246 6.62 -24.88 1.81
N SER A 247 5.44 -24.32 2.08
CA SER A 247 4.17 -25.04 1.92
C SER A 247 3.69 -25.08 0.46
N SER A 248 4.09 -24.10 -0.35
CA SER A 248 3.77 -24.05 -1.79
C SER A 248 4.66 -25.01 -2.58
N ARG A 249 4.07 -26.11 -3.08
CA ARG A 249 4.78 -27.15 -3.85
C ARG A 249 4.78 -26.93 -5.37
N GLU A 250 4.13 -25.87 -5.85
CA GLU A 250 3.98 -25.65 -7.29
C GLU A 250 4.96 -24.59 -7.82
N HIS A 251 5.77 -25.00 -8.81
CA HIS A 251 6.58 -24.10 -9.59
C HIS A 251 5.76 -23.56 -10.77
N ILE A 252 5.31 -22.31 -10.69
CA ILE A 252 4.72 -21.62 -11.83
C ILE A 252 5.85 -20.95 -12.63
N ASN A 253 6.10 -21.43 -13.84
CA ASN A 253 7.01 -20.79 -14.80
C ASN A 253 6.34 -19.57 -15.44
N PHE A 254 6.29 -18.45 -14.72
CA PHE A 254 5.79 -17.17 -15.25
C PHE A 254 6.87 -16.45 -16.06
N LYS A 255 6.61 -16.20 -17.35
CA LYS A 255 7.48 -15.44 -18.26
C LYS A 255 6.71 -14.24 -18.81
N THR A 256 7.21 -13.03 -18.62
CA THR A 256 6.68 -11.81 -19.26
C THR A 256 7.76 -11.12 -20.08
N ALA A 257 7.45 -10.71 -21.31
CA ALA A 257 8.37 -9.93 -22.13
C ALA A 257 8.56 -8.51 -21.53
N PHE A 258 9.78 -7.97 -21.61
CA PHE A 258 10.11 -6.64 -21.06
C PHE A 258 9.23 -5.53 -21.65
N THR A 259 9.01 -5.57 -22.97
CA THR A 259 8.15 -4.61 -23.68
C THR A 259 6.71 -4.68 -23.17
N SER A 260 6.16 -5.89 -23.02
CA SER A 260 4.83 -6.09 -22.43
C SER A 260 4.76 -5.60 -21.00
N ALA A 261 5.78 -5.83 -20.16
CA ALA A 261 5.79 -5.30 -18.80
C ALA A 261 5.80 -3.76 -18.80
N LEU A 262 6.72 -3.12 -19.53
CA LEU A 262 6.81 -1.66 -19.62
C LEU A 262 5.49 -1.04 -20.10
N GLU A 263 4.91 -1.63 -21.12
CA GLU A 263 3.61 -1.25 -21.65
C GLU A 263 2.52 -1.43 -20.59
N GLN A 264 2.50 -2.51 -19.82
CA GLN A 264 1.40 -2.79 -18.89
C GLN A 264 1.46 -1.97 -17.58
N PHE A 265 2.61 -1.39 -17.25
CA PHE A 265 2.77 -0.51 -16.09
C PHE A 265 2.17 0.88 -16.34
N PRO A 266 1.50 1.52 -15.36
CA PRO A 266 0.57 0.95 -14.40
C PRO A 266 -0.85 0.84 -15.01
N ARG A 267 -0.97 0.74 -16.35
CA ARG A 267 -2.24 0.87 -17.11
C ARG A 267 -3.35 -0.04 -16.58
N HIS A 268 -3.05 -1.33 -16.37
CA HIS A 268 -4.05 -2.30 -15.91
C HIS A 268 -4.56 -2.07 -14.49
N VAL A 269 -3.86 -1.28 -13.69
CA VAL A 269 -4.32 -0.93 -12.33
C VAL A 269 -5.51 0.03 -12.40
N PHE A 270 -5.67 0.77 -13.50
CA PHE A 270 -6.68 1.83 -13.64
C PHE A 270 -7.48 1.71 -14.96
N THR A 271 -7.43 0.57 -15.63
CA THR A 271 -8.23 0.32 -16.83
C THR A 271 -9.72 0.44 -16.48
N THR A 272 -10.47 1.16 -17.31
CA THR A 272 -11.91 1.41 -17.10
C THR A 272 -12.77 0.94 -18.26
N SER A 273 -12.21 0.88 -19.48
CA SER A 273 -12.87 0.43 -20.70
C SER A 273 -11.85 0.16 -21.80
N SER A 274 -12.29 -0.30 -22.96
CA SER A 274 -11.43 -0.48 -24.14
C SER A 274 -11.06 0.86 -24.80
N GLY A 275 -10.11 0.83 -25.74
CA GLY A 275 -9.63 2.02 -26.44
C GLY A 275 -8.54 2.80 -25.68
N GLN A 276 -7.95 3.81 -26.31
CA GLN A 276 -6.77 4.52 -25.76
C GLN A 276 -7.04 5.21 -24.41
N ALA A 277 -8.20 5.87 -24.28
CA ALA A 277 -8.60 6.55 -23.05
C ALA A 277 -8.98 5.56 -21.94
N GLY A 278 -9.78 4.53 -22.25
CA GLY A 278 -10.19 3.50 -21.30
C GLY A 278 -9.02 2.68 -20.75
N ASN A 279 -8.03 2.41 -21.60
CA ASN A 279 -6.78 1.73 -21.23
C ASN A 279 -5.76 2.65 -20.52
N GLN A 280 -6.09 3.92 -20.30
CA GLN A 280 -5.22 4.89 -19.63
C GLN A 280 -3.83 4.97 -20.29
N PHE A 281 -3.76 5.01 -21.63
CA PHE A 281 -2.49 4.90 -22.37
C PHE A 281 -1.42 5.90 -21.90
N LEU A 282 -1.83 7.13 -21.57
CA LEU A 282 -0.93 8.20 -21.14
C LEU A 282 -0.54 8.16 -19.65
N LEU A 283 -1.06 7.20 -18.88
CA LEU A 283 -0.80 7.15 -17.44
C LEU A 283 0.67 6.80 -17.14
N TYR A 284 1.24 5.85 -17.86
CA TYR A 284 2.64 5.44 -17.64
C TYR A 284 3.66 6.53 -17.96
N PRO A 285 3.59 7.26 -19.10
CA PRO A 285 4.54 8.34 -19.35
C PRO A 285 4.32 9.48 -18.37
N ALA A 286 3.07 9.80 -18.00
CA ALA A 286 2.79 10.83 -17.00
C ALA A 286 3.40 10.49 -15.62
N VAL A 287 3.23 9.26 -15.15
CA VAL A 287 3.81 8.79 -13.87
C VAL A 287 5.34 8.80 -13.92
N LEU A 288 5.95 8.34 -15.01
CA LEU A 288 7.41 8.39 -15.16
C LEU A 288 7.92 9.83 -15.19
N CYS A 289 7.27 10.72 -15.93
CA CYS A 289 7.59 12.15 -15.91
C CYS A 289 7.48 12.73 -14.51
N MET A 290 6.43 12.40 -13.74
CA MET A 290 6.28 12.86 -12.35
C MET A 290 7.40 12.34 -11.45
N ILE A 291 7.80 11.06 -11.57
CA ILE A 291 8.92 10.49 -10.81
C ILE A 291 10.23 11.22 -11.15
N VAL A 292 10.53 11.40 -12.44
CA VAL A 292 11.74 12.07 -12.91
C VAL A 292 11.77 13.53 -12.45
N LEU A 293 10.66 14.27 -12.63
CA LEU A 293 10.54 15.65 -12.17
C LEU A 293 10.69 15.75 -10.66
N ALA A 294 10.07 14.85 -9.89
CA ALA A 294 10.24 14.82 -8.43
C ALA A 294 11.72 14.64 -8.05
N MET A 295 12.44 13.72 -8.70
CA MET A 295 13.85 13.47 -8.41
C MET A 295 14.75 14.66 -8.81
N ILE A 296 14.54 15.26 -9.99
CA ILE A 296 15.38 16.38 -10.47
C ILE A 296 15.13 17.66 -9.67
N THR A 297 13.91 17.86 -9.17
CA THR A 297 13.56 19.05 -8.36
C THR A 297 13.96 18.94 -6.89
N MET A 298 14.33 17.75 -6.42
CA MET A 298 14.78 17.54 -5.05
C MET A 298 16.12 18.22 -4.78
N ARG A 299 16.15 19.02 -3.70
CA ARG A 299 17.36 19.67 -3.21
C ARG A 299 18.29 18.66 -2.56
N ARG A 300 19.59 18.94 -2.56
CA ARG A 300 20.61 18.10 -1.92
C ARG A 300 20.28 17.75 -0.46
N ALA A 301 19.73 18.69 0.30
CA ALA A 301 19.31 18.45 1.68
C ALA A 301 18.16 17.42 1.78
N GLU A 302 17.26 17.38 0.80
CA GLU A 302 16.13 16.42 0.77
C GLU A 302 16.62 15.00 0.43
N TRP A 303 17.64 14.90 -0.42
CA TRP A 303 18.32 13.64 -0.71
C TRP A 303 18.98 13.01 0.52
N GLN A 304 19.33 13.80 1.54
CA GLN A 304 19.87 13.27 2.81
C GLN A 304 18.78 12.74 3.76
N THR A 305 17.50 12.83 3.38
CA THR A 305 16.36 12.41 4.21
C THR A 305 15.70 11.13 3.70
N ALA A 306 14.65 10.69 4.40
CA ALA A 306 13.78 9.61 3.95
C ALA A 306 13.15 9.86 2.56
N ARG A 307 13.05 11.11 2.08
CA ARG A 307 12.63 11.42 0.70
C ARG A 307 13.56 10.82 -0.34
N GLY A 308 14.88 10.95 -0.14
CA GLY A 308 15.87 10.34 -1.03
C GLY A 308 15.75 8.82 -1.04
N GLY A 309 15.58 8.22 0.14
CA GLY A 309 15.37 6.77 0.26
C GLY A 309 14.08 6.31 -0.43
N LEU A 310 13.00 7.09 -0.31
CA LEU A 310 11.74 6.81 -0.99
C LEU A 310 11.90 6.88 -2.50
N ALA A 311 12.59 7.89 -3.04
CA ALA A 311 12.88 8.00 -4.46
C ALA A 311 13.67 6.78 -4.99
N ILE A 312 14.72 6.36 -4.28
CA ILE A 312 15.48 5.15 -4.61
C ILE A 312 14.58 3.90 -4.55
N SER A 313 13.71 3.80 -3.56
CA SER A 313 12.78 2.68 -3.46
C SER A 313 11.77 2.64 -4.60
N THR A 314 11.30 3.80 -5.08
CA THR A 314 10.40 3.90 -6.24
C THR A 314 11.11 3.41 -7.50
N VAL A 315 12.36 3.83 -7.74
CA VAL A 315 13.15 3.36 -8.88
C VAL A 315 13.41 1.85 -8.77
N ALA A 316 13.79 1.36 -7.59
CA ALA A 316 14.02 -0.07 -7.38
C ALA A 316 12.76 -0.91 -7.60
N ALA A 317 11.61 -0.47 -7.09
CA ALA A 317 10.33 -1.16 -7.32
C ALA A 317 9.96 -1.19 -8.80
N PHE A 318 10.17 -0.08 -9.51
CA PHE A 318 9.98 -0.02 -10.96
C PHE A 318 10.93 -0.95 -11.72
N LEU A 319 12.21 -0.98 -11.36
CA LEU A 319 13.18 -1.91 -11.95
C LEU A 319 12.85 -3.38 -11.66
N VAL A 320 12.38 -3.72 -10.46
CA VAL A 320 11.92 -5.07 -10.11
C VAL A 320 10.71 -5.47 -10.93
N TYR A 321 9.78 -4.54 -11.14
CA TYR A 321 8.64 -4.75 -12.01
C TYR A 321 9.09 -5.05 -13.45
N LEU A 322 10.09 -4.34 -13.96
CA LEU A 322 10.66 -4.58 -15.30
C LEU A 322 11.55 -5.83 -15.38
N SER A 323 12.23 -6.21 -14.30
CA SER A 323 13.28 -7.25 -14.29
C SER A 323 12.76 -8.68 -14.13
N ARG A 324 11.44 -8.91 -14.09
CA ARG A 324 10.84 -10.25 -14.24
C ARG A 324 10.95 -10.77 -15.69
N HIS A 325 12.18 -10.74 -16.19
CA HIS A 325 12.64 -11.15 -17.49
C HIS A 325 13.97 -11.89 -17.34
N ARG A 326 14.09 -13.06 -17.98
CA ARG A 326 15.40 -13.53 -18.47
C ARG A 326 15.40 -13.34 -19.98
N LEU A 327 16.45 -12.69 -20.49
CA LEU A 327 16.81 -12.68 -21.91
C LEU A 327 17.05 -14.14 -22.34
N GLY A 328 16.01 -14.76 -22.88
CA GLY A 328 16.15 -15.94 -23.72
C GLY A 328 16.49 -15.46 -25.12
N ARG A 329 17.66 -15.88 -25.60
CA ARG A 329 18.13 -15.71 -26.97
C ARG A 329 17.14 -16.30 -27.97
#